data_AF-A0A6V7I6X4-F1
#
_entry.id   AF-A0A6V7I6X4-F1
#
_cell.length_a   1.000
_cell.length_b   1.000
_cell.length_c   1.000
_cell.angle_alpha   90.00
_cell.angle_beta   90.00
_cell.angle_gamma   90.00
#
_symmetry.space_group_name_H-M   'P 1'
#
loop_
_entity.id
_entity.type
_entity.pdbx_description
1 polymer ?
#
loop_
_entity_poly.entity_id
_entity_poly.type
_entity_poly.pdbx_seq_one_letter_code
_entity_poly.pdbx_strand_id
1 'polypeptide(L)'
;SGFVMLQGTTYWTDLFVRHFLFQAEHTIDGDDLLFFVRKKHIKTSSRYVPKFETEVDVFRKDSKKLPIGDPDIDWEETVYLNLVVHQFDYTLTLAICTRTSPKELQ
;
A
#
# COMPACT_ATOMS: atom_id res chain seq x y z
N SER A 1 -8.50 14.46 28.67
CA SER A 1 -7.25 14.85 28.00
C SER A 1 -6.80 13.73 27.10
N GLY A 2 -7.00 13.87 25.79
CA GLY A 2 -6.67 12.84 24.80
C GLY A 2 -5.20 12.92 24.41
N PHE A 3 -4.48 11.80 24.49
CA PHE A 3 -3.14 11.69 23.95
C PHE A 3 -3.21 11.71 22.42
N VAL A 4 -2.62 12.71 21.79
CA VAL A 4 -2.48 12.75 20.33
C VAL A 4 -1.16 12.06 19.99
N MET A 5 -1.22 10.89 19.35
CA MET A 5 -0.05 10.18 18.81
C MET A 5 0.47 10.88 17.55
N LEU A 6 0.99 12.10 17.68
CA LEU A 6 1.57 12.86 16.55
C LEU A 6 2.99 12.40 16.18
N GLN A 7 3.68 11.67 17.05
CA GLN A 7 5.06 11.25 16.81
C GLN A 7 5.20 10.01 15.92
N GLY A 8 4.23 9.08 15.94
CA GLY A 8 4.31 7.86 15.13
C GLY A 8 4.10 8.10 13.64
N THR A 9 3.15 8.96 13.28
CA THR A 9 2.79 9.23 11.88
C THR A 9 3.88 10.02 11.14
N THR A 10 4.54 10.95 11.83
CA THR A 10 5.62 11.76 11.24
C THR A 10 6.87 10.94 10.95
N TYR A 11 7.20 9.96 11.80
CA TYR A 11 8.31 9.04 11.56
C TYR A 11 8.14 8.25 10.26
N TRP A 12 6.99 7.58 10.09
CA TRP A 12 6.75 6.76 8.90
C TRP A 12 6.65 7.59 7.62
N THR A 13 6.04 8.77 7.69
CA THR A 13 5.99 9.70 6.56
C THR A 13 7.39 10.16 6.15
N ASP A 14 8.23 10.56 7.11
CA ASP A 14 9.62 10.98 6.84
C ASP A 14 10.46 9.82 6.28
N LEU A 15 10.30 8.61 6.83
CA LEU A 15 10.96 7.42 6.32
C LEU A 15 10.57 7.15 4.87
N PHE A 16 9.26 7.22 4.55
CA PHE A 16 8.75 7.03 3.20
C PHE A 16 9.35 8.03 2.22
N VAL A 17 9.31 9.31 2.57
CA VAL A 17 9.83 10.39 1.72
C VAL A 17 11.31 10.21 1.44
N ARG A 18 12.11 9.90 2.46
CA ARG A 18 13.56 9.69 2.29
C ARG A 18 13.90 8.49 1.42
N HIS A 19 13.18 7.37 1.57
CA HIS A 19 13.54 6.11 0.91
C HIS A 19 12.89 5.94 -0.47
N PHE A 20 11.67 6.43 -0.68
CA PHE A 20 10.94 6.18 -1.93
C PHE A 20 10.83 7.41 -2.83
N LEU A 21 10.75 8.63 -2.28
CA LEU A 21 10.68 9.86 -3.08
C LEU A 21 12.05 10.44 -3.41
N PHE A 22 13.00 10.41 -2.47
CA PHE A 22 14.31 11.04 -2.65
C PHE A 22 15.47 10.07 -2.92
N GLN A 23 15.22 8.75 -3.01
CA GLN A 23 16.26 7.83 -3.50
C GLN A 23 16.72 8.26 -4.90
N ALA A 24 18.03 8.53 -5.00
CA ALA A 24 18.69 9.17 -6.13
C ALA A 24 19.15 8.18 -7.22
N GLU A 25 19.21 6.89 -6.92
CA GLU A 25 19.57 5.85 -7.89
C GLU A 25 18.35 5.48 -8.72
N HIS A 26 18.01 6.36 -9.67
CA HIS A 26 17.16 6.01 -10.78
C HIS A 26 17.94 5.04 -11.68
N THR A 27 17.85 3.74 -11.41
CA THR A 27 18.07 2.77 -12.49
C THR A 27 17.00 3.05 -13.54
N ILE A 28 17.38 3.08 -14.81
CA ILE A 28 16.48 3.44 -15.93
C ILE A 28 15.26 2.47 -16.01
N ASP A 29 15.38 1.31 -15.36
CA ASP A 29 14.36 0.26 -15.25
C ASP A 29 13.68 0.18 -13.86
N GLY A 30 13.91 1.14 -12.96
CA GLY A 30 13.30 1.16 -11.63
C GLY A 30 11.80 1.47 -11.69
N ASP A 31 10.98 0.66 -11.03
CA ASP A 31 9.53 0.91 -10.90
C ASP A 31 9.28 2.28 -10.24
N ASP A 32 8.47 3.12 -10.89
CA ASP A 32 8.15 4.48 -10.46
C ASP A 32 6.81 4.57 -9.73
N LEU A 33 6.11 3.45 -9.56
CA LEU A 33 4.85 3.38 -8.85
C LEU A 33 5.06 3.48 -7.34
N LEU A 34 4.18 4.21 -6.67
CA LEU A 34 4.11 4.35 -5.23
C LEU A 34 2.72 3.98 -4.78
N PHE A 35 2.65 3.10 -3.79
CA PHE A 35 1.40 2.55 -3.26
C PHE A 35 1.05 3.24 -1.96
N PHE A 36 -0.18 3.74 -1.81
CA PHE A 36 -0.63 4.45 -0.62
C PHE A 36 -1.84 3.73 -0.03
N VAL A 37 -1.72 3.31 1.22
CA VAL A 37 -2.73 2.47 1.88
C VAL A 37 -3.69 3.34 2.70
N ARG A 38 -4.99 3.16 2.48
CA ARG A 38 -6.07 3.76 3.27
C ARG A 38 -6.87 2.67 3.98
N LYS A 39 -7.05 2.82 5.30
CA LYS A 39 -7.92 1.95 6.09
C LYS A 39 -9.25 2.65 6.32
N LYS A 40 -10.29 2.20 5.61
CA LYS A 40 -11.65 2.70 5.78
C LYS A 40 -12.40 1.82 6.77
N HIS A 41 -12.91 2.44 7.83
CA HIS A 41 -13.68 1.72 8.83
C HIS A 41 -15.08 1.39 8.28
N ILE A 42 -15.37 0.12 8.04
CA ILE A 42 -16.72 -0.29 7.64
C ILE A 42 -17.59 -0.31 8.89
N LYS A 43 -18.65 0.50 8.91
CA LYS A 43 -19.69 0.41 9.93
C LYS A 43 -20.51 -0.86 9.67
N THR A 44 -20.10 -1.98 10.26
CA THR A 44 -20.91 -3.20 10.31
C THR A 44 -21.68 -3.28 11.62
N SER A 45 -22.93 -3.74 11.56
CA SER A 45 -23.77 -4.01 12.74
C SER A 45 -23.27 -5.20 13.57
N SER A 46 -22.22 -5.90 13.11
CA SER A 46 -21.61 -7.01 13.85
C SER A 46 -20.64 -6.48 14.91
N ARG A 47 -20.99 -6.68 16.19
CA ARG A 47 -20.23 -6.23 17.36
C ARG A 47 -18.87 -6.93 17.57
N TYR A 48 -18.50 -7.89 16.74
CA TYR A 48 -17.46 -8.86 17.10
C TYR A 48 -16.17 -8.80 16.26
N VAL A 49 -16.15 -8.11 15.11
CA VAL A 49 -14.90 -7.95 14.33
C VAL A 49 -14.92 -6.61 13.59
N PRO A 50 -14.02 -5.67 13.90
CA PRO A 50 -13.78 -4.51 13.04
C PRO A 50 -13.36 -5.02 11.65
N LYS A 51 -14.19 -4.79 10.63
CA LYS A 51 -13.78 -5.00 9.24
C LYS A 51 -13.28 -3.67 8.69
N PHE A 52 -12.00 -3.61 8.43
CA PHE A 52 -11.41 -2.51 7.66
C PHE A 52 -11.49 -2.88 6.18
N GLU A 53 -11.98 -1.96 5.36
CA GLU A 53 -11.76 -2.00 3.92
C GLU A 53 -10.41 -1.36 3.66
N THR A 54 -9.51 -2.10 3.00
CA THR A 54 -8.21 -1.56 2.61
C THR A 54 -8.32 -1.08 1.17
N GLU A 55 -8.18 0.22 0.98
CA GLU A 55 -8.10 0.85 -0.34
C GLU A 55 -6.61 1.17 -0.61
N VAL A 56 -6.13 0.92 -1.83
CA VAL A 56 -4.75 1.22 -2.23
C VAL A 56 -4.78 2.17 -3.42
N ASP A 57 -4.29 3.38 -3.22
CA ASP A 57 -4.06 4.34 -4.29
C ASP A 57 -2.66 4.15 -4.86
N VAL A 58 -2.52 4.28 -6.18
CA VAL A 58 -1.22 4.14 -6.86
C VAL A 58 -0.92 5.39 -7.66
N PHE A 59 0.27 5.95 -7.44
CA PHE A 59 0.73 7.13 -8.15
C PHE A 59 2.14 6.92 -8.66
N ARG A 60 2.52 7.65 -9.71
CA ARG A 60 3.92 7.76 -10.08
C ARG A 60 4.67 8.67 -9.11
N LYS A 61 5.96 8.40 -8.89
CA LYS A 61 6.87 9.15 -8.03
C LYS A 61 6.95 10.64 -8.38
N ASP A 62 6.78 11.01 -9.65
CA ASP A 62 6.79 12.39 -10.13
C ASP A 62 5.41 13.08 -10.14
N SER A 63 4.38 12.39 -9.67
CA SER A 63 3.02 12.92 -9.62
C SER A 63 2.94 14.17 -8.74
N LYS A 64 2.30 15.22 -9.26
CA LYS A 64 1.99 16.43 -8.48
C LYS A 64 0.86 16.24 -7.46
N LYS A 65 0.22 15.07 -7.44
CA LYS A 65 -0.96 14.76 -6.62
C LYS A 65 -0.67 13.74 -5.52
N LEU A 66 0.59 13.52 -5.17
CA LEU A 66 0.96 12.58 -4.12
C LEU A 66 0.30 12.99 -2.79
N PRO A 67 -0.35 12.07 -2.07
CA PRO A 67 -1.06 12.36 -0.83
C PRO A 67 -0.09 12.48 0.37
N ILE A 68 1.00 13.22 0.23
CA ILE A 68 2.02 13.35 1.27
C ILE A 68 1.47 14.16 2.44
N GLY A 69 1.54 13.61 3.65
CA GLY A 69 0.98 14.22 4.85
C GLY A 69 -0.54 14.13 4.97
N ASP A 70 -1.21 13.39 4.08
CA ASP A 70 -2.64 13.08 4.23
C ASP A 70 -2.85 12.22 5.50
N PRO A 71 -3.69 12.67 6.46
CA PRO A 71 -3.91 11.97 7.72
C PRO A 71 -4.72 10.67 7.58
N ASP A 72 -5.43 10.48 6.46
CA ASP A 72 -6.21 9.27 6.20
C ASP A 72 -5.35 8.14 5.61
N ILE A 73 -4.09 8.43 5.27
CA ILE A 73 -3.10 7.43 4.84
C ILE A 73 -2.54 6.71 6.07
N ASP A 74 -2.56 5.38 6.01
CA ASP A 74 -1.79 4.55 6.92
C ASP A 74 -0.33 4.50 6.44
N TRP A 75 0.48 5.42 6.96
CA TRP A 75 1.88 5.59 6.56
C TRP A 75 2.76 4.37 6.90
N GLU A 76 2.41 3.64 7.96
CA GLU A 76 3.14 2.43 8.34
C GLU A 76 2.93 1.32 7.30
N GLU A 77 1.66 1.00 6.99
CA GLU A 77 1.33 0.01 5.95
C GLU A 77 1.81 0.43 4.56
N THR A 78 1.75 1.74 4.28
CA THR A 78 2.29 2.34 3.05
C THR A 78 3.78 2.06 2.94
N VAL A 79 4.57 2.28 4.00
CA VAL A 79 6.00 1.94 4.00
C VAL A 79 6.21 0.44 3.78
N TYR A 80 5.50 -0.42 4.51
CA TYR A 80 5.65 -1.87 4.37
C TYR A 80 5.37 -2.38 2.97
N LEU A 81 4.29 -1.92 2.34
CA LEU A 81 3.95 -2.32 0.98
C LEU A 81 5.01 -1.88 -0.03
N ASN A 82 5.48 -0.63 0.05
CA ASN A 82 6.52 -0.15 -0.87
C ASN A 82 7.88 -0.80 -0.62
N LEU A 83 8.20 -1.20 0.62
CA LEU A 83 9.38 -2.01 0.91
C LEU A 83 9.28 -3.37 0.21
N VAL A 84 8.15 -4.07 0.35
CA VAL A 84 7.96 -5.39 -0.26
C VAL A 84 8.07 -5.32 -1.78
N VAL A 85 7.42 -4.33 -2.40
CA VAL A 85 7.38 -4.21 -3.87
C VAL A 85 8.73 -3.77 -4.43
N HIS A 86 9.41 -2.81 -3.79
CA HIS A 86 10.60 -2.20 -4.38
C HIS A 86 11.94 -2.76 -3.89
N GLN A 87 11.98 -3.38 -2.71
CA GLN A 87 13.26 -3.77 -2.07
C GLN A 87 13.44 -5.27 -1.93
N PHE A 88 12.40 -6.08 -2.14
CA PHE A 88 12.51 -7.53 -2.07
C PHE A 88 12.49 -8.16 -3.45
N ASP A 89 13.35 -9.15 -3.65
CA ASP A 89 13.26 -10.06 -4.79
C ASP A 89 12.18 -11.10 -4.52
N TYR A 90 11.17 -11.15 -5.37
CA TYR A 90 10.10 -12.14 -5.28
C TYR A 90 9.75 -12.74 -6.64
N THR A 91 9.32 -14.01 -6.63
CA THR A 91 8.81 -14.70 -7.81
C THR A 91 7.29 -14.77 -7.74
N LEU A 92 6.61 -14.09 -8.66
CA LEU A 92 5.16 -14.15 -8.77
C LEU A 92 4.75 -15.41 -9.54
N THR A 93 4.09 -16.35 -8.86
CA THR A 93 3.52 -17.55 -9.51
C THR A 93 2.04 -17.32 -9.79
N LEU A 94 1.67 -17.19 -11.07
CA LEU A 94 0.28 -17.07 -11.49
C LEU A 94 -0.23 -18.35 -12.14
N ALA A 95 -1.45 -18.76 -11.79
CA ALA A 95 -2.20 -19.79 -12.49
C ALA A 95 -3.47 -19.16 -13.09
N ILE A 96 -3.61 -19.23 -14.41
CA ILE A 96 -4.82 -18.79 -15.10
C ILE A 96 -5.71 -20.00 -15.30
N CYS A 97 -6.76 -20.10 -14.48
CA CYS A 97 -7.73 -21.18 -14.58
C CYS A 97 -8.97 -20.69 -15.36
N THR A 98 -9.29 -21.36 -16.45
CA THR A 98 -10.59 -21.22 -17.10
C THR A 98 -11.55 -22.26 -16.52
N ARG A 99 -12.81 -21.87 -16.29
CA ARG A 99 -13.83 -22.82 -15.84
C ARG A 99 -14.12 -23.78 -16.99
N THR A 100 -13.68 -25.03 -16.85
CA THR A 100 -14.04 -26.11 -17.79
C THR A 100 -15.52 -26.45 -17.66
N SER A 101 -16.14 -26.90 -18.76
CA SER A 101 -17.54 -27.31 -18.71
C SER A 101 -17.68 -28.64 -17.95
N PRO A 102 -18.84 -28.95 -17.34
CA PRO A 102 -19.05 -30.22 -16.63
C PRO A 102 -18.78 -31.47 -17.48
N LYS A 103 -18.74 -31.34 -18.82
CA LYS A 103 -18.46 -32.44 -19.76
C LYS A 103 -16.97 -32.80 -19.87
N GLU A 104 -16.08 -32.01 -19.27
CA GLU A 104 -14.61 -32.19 -19.34
C GLU A 104 -14.01 -32.71 -18.02
N LEU A 105 -14.84 -32.99 -17.01
CA LEU A 105 -14.45 -33.80 -15.86
C LEU A 105 -14.49 -35.27 -16.30
N GLN A 106 -13.33 -35.83 -16.68
CA GLN A 106 -13.13 -37.26 -16.90
C GLN A 106 -13.19 -38.05 -15.58
#